data_AF-A0A7C6RZL1-F1
#
_entry.id   AF-A0A7C6RZL1-F1
#
_cell.length_a   1.000
_cell.length_b   1.000
_cell.length_c   1.000
_cell.angle_alpha   90.00
_cell.angle_beta   90.00
_cell.angle_gamma   90.00
#
_symmetry.space_group_name_H-M   'P 1'
#
loop_
_entity.id
_entity.type
_entity.pdbx_description
1 polymer ?
#
loop_
_entity_poly.entity_id
_entity_poly.type
_entity_poly.pdbx_seq_one_letter_code
_entity_poly.pdbx_strand_id
1 'polypeptide(L)'
;MNANALFACLDPRKAIWQLGPLPAAVGRVMLVGWQVTPPPRDAGVPAVIAAVLARALTSVARVTFAGTVADPPATASWTPCGADLIRVLDAGGYLERIGRAIKSASSAVTLVSTRSPETAIRLFEEPNYPWWLQGQVALLSEPDAPPPDIDRQRFLALLGDDWAARAAALAVTGFRGILRPGVDGDLAGILSLSEESERELLTALERAAGQAGLDWMPLTEDAFATALSS
;
A
#
# COMPACT_ATOMS: atom_id res chain seq x y z
N MET A 1 -11.20 22.18 15.86
CA MET A 1 -10.82 21.22 14.79
C MET A 1 -10.10 20.09 15.49
N ASN A 2 -10.48 18.84 15.23
CA ASN A 2 -9.78 17.72 15.86
C ASN A 2 -8.31 17.75 15.45
N ALA A 3 -7.46 17.35 16.39
CA ALA A 3 -6.01 17.37 16.25
C ALA A 3 -5.48 16.42 15.16
N ASN A 4 -6.33 15.47 14.72
CA ASN A 4 -5.95 14.40 13.79
C ASN A 4 -7.02 14.24 12.70
N ALA A 5 -6.59 14.17 11.44
CA ALA A 5 -7.48 14.05 10.29
C ALA A 5 -6.90 13.12 9.21
N LEU A 6 -7.80 12.53 8.43
CA LEU A 6 -7.52 11.75 7.24
C LEU A 6 -8.20 12.42 6.04
N PHE A 7 -7.43 12.67 4.99
CA PHE A 7 -7.86 13.36 3.79
C PHE A 7 -7.87 12.43 2.60
N ALA A 8 -8.78 12.66 1.65
CA ALA A 8 -8.79 11.96 0.36
C ALA A 8 -8.79 12.94 -0.80
N CYS A 9 -7.95 12.72 -1.82
CA CYS A 9 -8.00 13.40 -3.10
C CYS A 9 -8.32 12.40 -4.21
N LEU A 10 -9.47 12.56 -4.88
CA LEU A 10 -9.98 11.56 -5.84
C LEU A 10 -9.50 11.76 -7.29
N ASP A 11 -8.96 12.94 -7.61
CA ASP A 11 -8.49 13.28 -8.96
C ASP A 11 -7.11 13.95 -8.90
N PRO A 12 -6.06 13.22 -8.44
CA PRO A 12 -4.71 13.75 -8.41
C PRO A 12 -4.11 13.77 -9.82
N ARG A 13 -3.40 14.85 -10.15
CA ARG A 13 -2.82 15.11 -11.49
C ARG A 13 -1.38 15.60 -11.44
N LYS A 14 -0.92 16.13 -10.31
CA LYS A 14 0.42 16.72 -10.17
C LYS A 14 1.48 15.65 -9.93
N ALA A 15 2.67 15.88 -10.49
CA ALA A 15 3.82 14.99 -10.30
C ALA A 15 4.46 15.08 -8.90
N ILE A 16 4.07 16.08 -8.08
CA ILE A 16 4.67 16.33 -6.75
C ILE A 16 4.46 15.15 -5.78
N TRP A 17 3.51 14.27 -6.06
CA TRP A 17 3.18 13.12 -5.21
C TRP A 17 4.16 11.95 -5.33
N GLN A 18 5.08 11.99 -6.31
CA GLN A 18 6.07 10.93 -6.58
C GLN A 18 5.44 9.54 -6.83
N LEU A 19 4.26 9.53 -7.46
CA LEU A 19 3.50 8.32 -7.81
C LEU A 19 3.53 8.05 -9.33
N GLY A 20 4.57 8.51 -10.01
CA GLY A 20 4.68 8.40 -11.47
C GLY A 20 3.65 9.25 -12.23
N PRO A 21 3.34 8.90 -13.49
CA PRO A 21 2.40 9.64 -14.32
C PRO A 21 0.96 9.59 -13.77
N LEU A 22 0.33 10.77 -13.63
CA LEU A 22 -1.07 10.93 -13.23
C LEU A 22 -1.84 11.77 -14.26
N PRO A 23 -3.12 11.45 -14.56
CA PRO A 23 -3.87 10.30 -14.07
C PRO A 23 -3.30 8.98 -14.61
N ALA A 24 -3.57 7.87 -13.91
CA ALA A 24 -3.14 6.56 -14.37
C ALA A 24 -3.81 6.19 -15.70
N ALA A 25 -3.08 5.46 -16.55
CA ALA A 25 -3.59 4.99 -17.84
C ALA A 25 -4.74 3.97 -17.70
N VAL A 26 -4.84 3.30 -16.54
CA VAL A 26 -5.86 2.29 -16.22
C VAL A 26 -6.30 2.50 -14.78
N GLY A 27 -7.58 2.27 -14.51
CA GLY A 27 -8.17 2.43 -13.18
C GLY A 27 -8.23 3.89 -12.75
N ARG A 28 -8.40 4.10 -11.44
CA ARG A 28 -8.43 5.43 -10.81
C ARG A 28 -7.48 5.46 -9.63
N VAL A 29 -6.72 6.55 -9.54
CA VAL A 29 -5.80 6.77 -8.41
C VAL A 29 -6.43 7.79 -7.49
N MET A 30 -6.54 7.45 -6.20
CA MET A 30 -6.81 8.41 -5.15
C MET A 30 -5.59 8.58 -4.25
N LEU A 31 -5.44 9.75 -3.64
CA LEU A 31 -4.48 9.98 -2.57
C LEU A 31 -5.20 9.92 -1.24
N VAL A 32 -4.56 9.30 -0.26
CA VAL A 32 -4.97 9.33 1.14
C VAL A 32 -3.83 9.93 1.94
N GLY A 33 -4.06 11.09 2.54
CA GLY A 33 -3.09 11.84 3.34
C GLY A 33 -3.57 11.97 4.76
N TRP A 34 -2.68 12.29 5.69
CA TRP A 34 -3.04 12.45 7.10
C TRP A 34 -2.32 13.62 7.74
N GLN A 35 -2.92 14.11 8.82
CA GLN A 35 -2.29 15.06 9.73
C GLN A 35 -2.57 14.57 11.15
N VAL A 36 -1.52 14.53 11.98
CA VAL A 36 -1.59 14.08 13.38
C VAL A 36 -0.88 15.11 14.23
N THR A 37 -1.50 15.52 15.34
CA THR A 37 -0.92 16.49 16.28
C THR A 37 -0.67 15.85 17.66
N PRO A 38 0.55 15.95 18.22
CA PRO A 38 1.74 16.53 17.59
C PRO A 38 2.24 15.68 16.42
N PRO A 39 2.94 16.29 15.44
CA PRO A 39 3.53 15.53 14.35
C PRO A 39 4.47 14.45 14.90
N PRO A 40 4.53 13.27 14.26
CA PRO A 40 5.44 12.22 14.66
C PRO A 40 6.90 12.72 14.61
N ARG A 41 7.72 12.24 15.55
CA ARG A 41 9.15 12.60 15.59
C ARG A 41 9.97 11.89 14.51
N ASP A 42 9.53 10.69 14.14
CA ASP A 42 10.18 9.84 13.15
C ASP A 42 9.38 9.83 11.85
N ALA A 43 10.09 9.72 10.73
CA ALA A 43 9.46 9.56 9.42
C ALA A 43 8.69 8.24 9.34
N GLY A 44 7.50 8.25 8.73
CA GLY A 44 6.66 7.08 8.55
C GLY A 44 5.19 7.31 8.91
N VAL A 45 4.40 6.24 8.86
CA VAL A 45 2.96 6.32 9.11
C VAL A 45 2.69 6.30 10.63
N PRO A 46 1.99 7.29 11.21
CA PRO A 46 1.62 7.27 12.62
C PRO A 46 0.78 6.02 12.96
N ALA A 47 0.98 5.44 14.14
CA ALA A 47 0.33 4.18 14.53
C ALA A 47 -1.21 4.21 14.41
N VAL A 48 -1.85 5.33 14.74
CA VAL A 48 -3.30 5.49 14.57
C VAL A 48 -3.73 5.45 13.11
N ILE A 49 -2.93 6.05 12.21
CA ILE A 49 -3.18 6.04 10.76
C ILE A 49 -2.93 4.65 10.20
N ALA A 50 -1.83 3.99 10.58
CA ALA A 50 -1.53 2.62 10.16
C ALA A 50 -2.68 1.67 10.55
N ALA A 51 -3.21 1.79 11.77
CA ALA A 51 -4.36 1.01 12.22
C ALA A 51 -5.64 1.30 11.42
N VAL A 52 -5.92 2.56 11.09
CA VAL A 52 -7.08 2.95 10.27
C VAL A 52 -6.97 2.40 8.85
N LEU A 53 -5.81 2.59 8.20
CA LEU A 53 -5.55 2.07 6.87
C LEU A 53 -5.63 0.54 6.85
N ALA A 54 -4.99 -0.14 7.80
CA ALA A 54 -5.02 -1.59 7.90
C ALA A 54 -6.45 -2.13 8.05
N ARG A 55 -7.28 -1.54 8.93
CA ARG A 55 -8.69 -1.91 9.09
C ARG A 55 -9.50 -1.66 7.83
N ALA A 56 -9.34 -0.49 7.20
CA ALA A 56 -10.07 -0.15 5.99
C ALA A 56 -9.75 -1.15 4.87
N LEU A 57 -8.46 -1.34 4.58
CA LEU A 57 -7.97 -2.22 3.52
C LEU A 57 -8.42 -3.68 3.74
N THR A 58 -8.22 -4.22 4.94
CA THR A 58 -8.56 -5.64 5.23
C THR A 58 -10.06 -5.90 5.30
N SER A 59 -10.88 -4.86 5.49
CA SER A 59 -12.34 -4.99 5.45
C SER A 59 -12.92 -5.15 4.04
N VAL A 60 -12.16 -4.77 3.00
CA VAL A 60 -12.60 -4.82 1.59
C VAL A 60 -11.66 -5.60 0.68
N ALA A 61 -10.51 -6.06 1.18
CA ALA A 61 -9.53 -6.77 0.39
C ALA A 61 -8.69 -7.73 1.23
N ARG A 62 -8.11 -8.73 0.57
CA ARG A 62 -6.92 -9.43 1.04
C ARG A 62 -5.70 -8.60 0.65
N VAL A 63 -4.86 -8.27 1.62
CA VAL A 63 -3.69 -7.39 1.47
C VAL A 63 -2.43 -8.24 1.38
N THR A 64 -1.68 -8.09 0.30
CA THR A 64 -0.41 -8.80 0.08
C THR A 64 0.74 -7.82 -0.04
N PHE A 65 1.80 -7.97 0.77
CA PHE A 65 2.91 -7.04 0.84
C PHE A 65 4.23 -7.73 1.17
N ALA A 66 5.35 -7.05 0.96
CA ALA A 66 6.65 -7.60 1.33
C ALA A 66 6.89 -7.41 2.82
N GLY A 67 7.32 -8.46 3.52
CA GLY A 67 7.56 -8.42 4.95
C GLY A 67 8.65 -9.37 5.42
N THR A 68 9.03 -9.22 6.68
CA THR A 68 10.09 -10.00 7.31
C THR A 68 9.47 -11.12 8.15
N VAL A 69 9.90 -12.36 7.94
CA VAL A 69 9.41 -13.55 8.66
C VAL A 69 10.63 -14.29 9.20
N ALA A 70 10.60 -14.69 10.47
CA ALA A 70 11.76 -15.32 11.12
C ALA A 70 12.12 -16.67 10.48
N ASP A 71 11.11 -17.50 10.22
CA ASP A 71 11.25 -18.81 9.59
C ASP A 71 10.44 -18.85 8.28
N PRO A 72 10.96 -18.27 7.18
CA PRO A 72 10.25 -18.27 5.91
C PRO A 72 10.16 -19.70 5.34
N PRO A 73 9.05 -20.06 4.67
CA PRO A 73 8.90 -21.39 4.10
C PRO A 73 9.96 -21.64 3.02
N ALA A 74 10.49 -22.86 2.96
CA ALA A 74 11.49 -23.26 1.96
C ALA A 74 10.91 -23.45 0.55
N THR A 75 9.61 -23.23 0.37
CA THR A 75 8.89 -23.46 -0.90
C THR A 75 8.48 -22.14 -1.53
N ALA A 76 8.53 -22.07 -2.86
CA ALA A 76 7.99 -20.95 -3.64
C ALA A 76 6.45 -20.92 -3.71
N SER A 77 5.75 -21.80 -3.00
CA SER A 77 4.28 -21.83 -2.92
C SER A 77 3.76 -21.09 -1.69
N TRP A 78 2.54 -20.55 -1.80
CA TRP A 78 1.84 -19.97 -0.65
C TRP A 78 1.62 -21.02 0.43
N THR A 79 2.12 -20.73 1.63
CA THR A 79 2.07 -21.64 2.79
C THR A 79 1.32 -20.95 3.93
N PRO A 80 0.35 -21.62 4.58
CA PRO A 80 -0.32 -21.09 5.77
C PRO A 80 0.66 -20.83 6.92
N CYS A 81 0.50 -19.68 7.58
CA CYS A 81 1.22 -19.32 8.80
C CYS A 81 0.25 -18.58 9.73
N GLY A 82 -0.34 -19.31 10.67
CA GLY A 82 -1.44 -18.77 11.49
C GLY A 82 -2.65 -18.41 10.63
N ALA A 83 -3.12 -17.16 10.73
CA ALA A 83 -4.21 -16.62 9.92
C ALA A 83 -3.77 -16.09 8.54
N ASP A 84 -2.46 -16.09 8.28
CA ASP A 84 -1.86 -15.48 7.10
C ASP A 84 -1.33 -16.53 6.13
N LEU A 85 -1.01 -16.08 4.92
CA LEU A 85 -0.32 -16.86 3.90
C LEU A 85 1.03 -16.22 3.61
N ILE A 86 2.08 -17.02 3.55
CA ILE A 86 3.45 -16.56 3.32
C ILE A 86 4.02 -17.26 2.09
N ARG A 87 4.77 -16.52 1.26
CA ARG A 87 5.48 -17.06 0.11
C ARG A 87 6.83 -16.38 -0.02
N VAL A 88 7.86 -17.18 -0.33
CA VAL A 88 9.17 -16.65 -0.71
C VAL A 88 9.25 -16.55 -2.22
N LEU A 89 9.58 -15.37 -2.72
CA LEU A 89 9.89 -15.12 -4.12
C LEU A 89 11.41 -15.23 -4.29
N ASP A 90 11.87 -16.35 -4.83
CA ASP A 90 13.28 -16.58 -5.08
C ASP A 90 13.84 -15.61 -6.13
N ALA A 91 15.12 -15.26 -5.99
CA ALA A 91 15.88 -14.77 -7.13
C ALA A 91 16.09 -15.93 -8.10
N GLY A 92 15.20 -16.09 -9.08
CA GLY A 92 15.56 -16.81 -10.29
C GLY A 92 16.92 -16.31 -10.80
N GLY A 93 17.77 -17.23 -11.25
CA GLY A 93 19.23 -17.05 -11.44
C GLY A 93 19.71 -16.07 -12.52
N TYR A 94 19.01 -14.97 -12.78
CA TYR A 94 19.52 -13.88 -13.62
C TYR A 94 19.37 -12.55 -12.90
N LEU A 95 20.52 -12.03 -12.45
CA LEU A 95 20.68 -10.71 -11.88
C LEU A 95 20.45 -9.65 -12.96
N GLU A 96 19.32 -8.96 -12.92
CA GLU A 96 19.23 -7.62 -13.49
C GLU A 96 18.78 -6.58 -12.47
N ARG A 97 19.62 -5.54 -12.39
CA ARG A 97 19.48 -4.26 -11.73
C ARG A 97 18.05 -3.71 -11.72
N ILE A 98 17.40 -3.68 -10.56
CA ILE A 98 16.32 -2.74 -10.28
C ILE A 98 16.43 -2.25 -8.82
N GLY A 99 16.53 -0.93 -8.64
CA GLY A 99 16.12 -0.22 -7.41
C GLY A 99 17.15 -0.09 -6.28
N ARG A 100 17.50 1.15 -5.93
CA ARG A 100 18.49 1.55 -4.92
C ARG A 100 17.94 1.60 -3.47
N ALA A 101 16.76 1.02 -3.21
CA ALA A 101 15.99 1.25 -1.97
C ALA A 101 15.90 0.05 -1.01
N ILE A 102 16.26 -1.18 -1.43
CA ILE A 102 16.21 -2.36 -0.56
C ILE A 102 17.58 -2.57 0.07
N LYS A 103 17.69 -2.28 1.38
CA LYS A 103 18.95 -2.35 2.14
C LYS A 103 19.31 -3.75 2.64
N SER A 104 18.62 -4.80 2.20
CA SER A 104 18.92 -6.17 2.60
C SER A 104 19.48 -6.97 1.43
N ALA A 105 20.69 -7.50 1.62
CA ALA A 105 21.38 -8.42 0.74
C ALA A 105 20.76 -9.83 0.75
N SER A 106 19.43 -9.93 0.79
CA SER A 106 18.69 -11.16 0.56
C SER A 106 18.22 -11.17 -0.89
N SER A 107 18.63 -12.19 -1.64
CA SER A 107 18.16 -12.44 -3.00
C SER A 107 16.64 -12.68 -3.07
N ALA A 108 16.03 -13.10 -1.97
CA ALA A 108 14.62 -13.44 -1.87
C ALA A 108 13.76 -12.31 -1.27
N VAL A 109 12.54 -12.16 -1.79
CA VAL A 109 11.49 -11.30 -1.24
C VAL A 109 10.45 -12.19 -0.58
N THR A 110 10.17 -11.98 0.72
CA THR A 110 9.09 -12.70 1.39
C THR A 110 7.82 -11.88 1.31
N LEU A 111 6.76 -12.47 0.77
CA LEU A 111 5.42 -11.89 0.75
C LEU A 111 4.57 -12.44 1.89
N VAL A 112 3.82 -11.56 2.53
CA VAL A 112 2.77 -11.88 3.49
C VAL A 112 1.44 -11.48 2.87
N SER A 113 0.45 -12.35 2.93
CA SER A 113 -0.91 -12.10 2.47
C SER A 113 -1.91 -12.35 3.59
N THR A 114 -2.70 -11.33 3.93
CA THR A 114 -3.51 -11.31 5.15
C THR A 114 -4.89 -10.69 4.93
N ARG A 115 -5.82 -11.05 5.82
CA ARG A 115 -7.10 -10.35 6.05
C ARG A 115 -7.20 -9.80 7.48
N SER A 116 -6.16 -9.97 8.29
CA SER A 116 -6.11 -9.44 9.65
C SER A 116 -5.59 -8.00 9.61
N PRO A 117 -6.33 -7.03 10.18
CA PRO A 117 -5.82 -5.67 10.32
C PRO A 117 -4.57 -5.62 11.20
N GLU A 118 -4.45 -6.50 12.20
CA GLU A 118 -3.27 -6.59 13.07
C GLU A 118 -2.01 -6.96 12.27
N THR A 119 -2.09 -7.96 11.38
CA THR A 119 -0.97 -8.27 10.48
C THR A 119 -0.74 -7.15 9.46
N ALA A 120 -1.80 -6.57 8.90
CA ALA A 120 -1.68 -5.55 7.87
C ALA A 120 -1.04 -4.23 8.36
N ILE A 121 -1.06 -3.93 9.66
CA ILE A 121 -0.30 -2.78 10.23
C ILE A 121 1.18 -2.88 9.88
N ARG A 122 1.75 -4.10 9.87
CA ARG A 122 3.17 -4.34 9.61
C ARG A 122 3.63 -3.76 8.28
N LEU A 123 2.75 -3.71 7.27
CA LEU A 123 2.99 -3.05 5.98
C LEU A 123 3.69 -1.68 6.12
N PHE A 124 3.28 -0.90 7.12
CA PHE A 124 3.77 0.45 7.37
C PHE A 124 5.03 0.50 8.27
N GLU A 125 5.37 -0.61 8.92
CA GLU A 125 6.43 -0.74 9.92
C GLU A 125 7.61 -1.62 9.43
N GLU A 126 7.50 -2.25 8.26
CA GLU A 126 8.52 -3.18 7.75
C GLU A 126 9.88 -2.50 7.53
N PRO A 127 10.92 -2.82 8.33
CA PRO A 127 12.19 -2.08 8.29
C PRO A 127 12.99 -2.28 7.00
N ASN A 128 12.79 -3.43 6.35
CA ASN A 128 13.46 -3.77 5.08
C ASN A 128 12.80 -3.12 3.86
N TYR A 129 11.57 -2.62 4.03
CA TYR A 129 10.76 -1.99 3.00
C TYR A 129 10.20 -0.67 3.57
N PRO A 130 11.07 0.29 3.93
CA PRO A 130 10.65 1.49 4.65
C PRO A 130 9.68 2.33 3.81
N TRP A 131 8.52 2.63 4.41
CA TRP A 131 7.44 3.38 3.78
C TRP A 131 7.90 4.74 3.24
N TRP A 132 8.64 5.50 4.04
CA TRP A 132 9.13 6.85 3.71
C TRP A 132 10.19 6.88 2.60
N LEU A 133 10.83 5.75 2.25
CA LEU A 133 11.73 5.65 1.07
C LEU A 133 11.02 5.07 -0.15
N GLN A 134 9.69 5.05 -0.13
CA GLN A 134 8.84 4.43 -1.13
C GLN A 134 9.18 2.96 -1.43
N GLY A 135 9.75 2.26 -0.43
CA GLY A 135 10.27 0.90 -0.56
C GLY A 135 9.23 -0.20 -0.44
N GLN A 136 7.96 0.15 -0.24
CA GLN A 136 6.86 -0.79 0.00
C GLN A 136 5.76 -0.65 -1.05
N VAL A 137 5.03 -1.74 -1.27
CA VAL A 137 3.81 -1.78 -2.08
C VAL A 137 2.87 -2.84 -1.51
N ALA A 138 1.57 -2.56 -1.50
CA ALA A 138 0.56 -3.56 -1.19
C ALA A 138 -0.32 -3.86 -2.40
N LEU A 139 -0.50 -5.15 -2.67
CA LEU A 139 -1.42 -5.71 -3.65
C LEU A 139 -2.76 -5.97 -2.95
N LEU A 140 -3.83 -5.44 -3.50
CA LEU A 140 -5.19 -5.60 -2.98
C LEU A 140 -5.96 -6.56 -3.87
N SER A 141 -6.32 -7.71 -3.32
CA SER A 141 -7.14 -8.73 -3.98
C SER A 141 -8.53 -8.80 -3.33
N GLU A 142 -9.52 -9.39 -4.02
CA GLU A 142 -10.82 -9.71 -3.45
C GLU A 142 -10.64 -10.42 -2.09
N PRO A 143 -11.48 -10.11 -1.08
CA PRO A 143 -11.30 -10.64 0.29
C PRO A 143 -11.12 -12.16 0.36
N ASP A 144 -11.89 -12.89 -0.46
CA ASP A 144 -11.91 -14.35 -0.47
C ASP A 144 -11.14 -14.96 -1.65
N ALA A 145 -10.49 -14.14 -2.49
CA ALA A 145 -9.62 -14.63 -3.52
C ALA A 145 -8.33 -15.24 -2.93
N PRO A 146 -7.69 -16.18 -3.64
CA PRO A 146 -6.33 -16.58 -3.32
C PRO A 146 -5.38 -15.37 -3.42
N PRO A 147 -4.26 -15.36 -2.68
CA PRO A 147 -3.22 -14.36 -2.86
C PRO A 147 -2.74 -14.29 -4.33
N PRO A 148 -2.29 -13.13 -4.80
CA PRO A 148 -1.86 -12.96 -6.18
C PRO A 148 -0.68 -13.88 -6.50
N ASP A 149 -0.74 -14.52 -7.68
CA ASP A 149 0.39 -15.25 -8.24
C ASP A 149 1.31 -14.26 -8.98
N ILE A 150 2.27 -13.72 -8.24
CA ILE A 150 3.25 -12.75 -8.74
C ILE A 150 4.67 -13.26 -8.50
N ASP A 151 5.52 -13.11 -9.51
CA ASP A 151 6.95 -13.39 -9.38
C ASP A 151 7.72 -12.17 -8.84
N ARG A 152 8.99 -12.39 -8.49
CA ARG A 152 9.87 -11.35 -7.94
C ARG A 152 10.04 -10.15 -8.88
N GLN A 153 10.19 -10.39 -10.18
CA GLN A 153 10.45 -9.34 -11.16
C GLN A 153 9.23 -8.41 -11.28
N ARG A 154 8.03 -9.00 -11.39
CA ARG A 154 6.76 -8.27 -11.46
C ARG A 154 6.51 -7.51 -10.16
N PHE A 155 6.75 -8.12 -9.00
CA PHE A 155 6.60 -7.44 -7.71
C PHE A 155 7.53 -6.22 -7.59
N LEU A 156 8.82 -6.39 -7.88
CA LEU A 156 9.79 -5.28 -7.81
C LEU A 156 9.52 -4.18 -8.84
N ALA A 157 8.97 -4.51 -10.01
CA ALA A 157 8.58 -3.51 -11.01
C ALA A 157 7.48 -2.56 -10.51
N LEU A 158 6.67 -2.98 -9.52
CA LEU A 158 5.65 -2.12 -8.89
C LEU A 158 6.24 -1.05 -7.97
N LEU A 159 7.53 -1.15 -7.62
CA LEU A 159 8.23 -0.11 -6.86
C LEU A 159 8.73 1.04 -7.76
N GLY A 160 8.62 0.90 -9.09
CA GLY A 160 9.01 1.95 -10.05
C GLY A 160 7.90 2.96 -10.33
N ASP A 161 8.23 4.00 -11.11
CA ASP A 161 7.30 5.09 -11.46
C ASP A 161 6.14 4.61 -12.34
N ASP A 162 6.34 3.58 -13.16
CA ASP A 162 5.30 3.02 -14.05
C ASP A 162 4.36 2.03 -13.34
N TRP A 163 4.34 2.00 -12.01
CA TRP A 163 3.60 1.01 -11.21
C TRP A 163 2.13 0.86 -11.62
N ALA A 164 1.44 1.95 -11.96
CA ALA A 164 0.04 1.90 -12.37
C ALA A 164 -0.16 1.15 -13.70
N ALA A 165 0.73 1.36 -14.68
CA ALA A 165 0.71 0.61 -15.93
C ALA A 165 1.09 -0.87 -15.71
N ARG A 166 2.02 -1.15 -14.80
CA ARG A 166 2.39 -2.51 -14.41
C ARG A 166 1.26 -3.23 -13.67
N ALA A 167 0.49 -2.51 -12.84
CA ALA A 167 -0.68 -3.03 -12.13
C ALA A 167 -1.77 -3.50 -13.09
N ALA A 168 -2.01 -2.76 -14.18
CA ALA A 168 -2.97 -3.15 -15.20
C ALA A 168 -2.62 -4.49 -15.85
N ALA A 169 -1.34 -4.77 -16.07
CA ALA A 169 -0.88 -6.06 -16.58
C ALA A 169 -1.04 -7.21 -15.57
N LEU A 170 -1.26 -6.88 -14.29
CA LEU A 170 -1.59 -7.82 -13.21
C LEU A 170 -3.09 -7.96 -13.00
N ALA A 171 -3.95 -7.42 -13.87
CA ALA A 171 -5.40 -7.58 -13.83
C ALA A 171 -5.81 -9.03 -14.13
N VAL A 172 -5.43 -9.93 -13.23
CA VAL A 172 -5.93 -11.30 -13.11
C VAL A 172 -7.25 -11.25 -12.33
N THR A 173 -8.08 -12.27 -12.53
CA THR A 173 -9.36 -12.39 -11.81
C THR A 173 -9.15 -12.27 -10.30
N GLY A 174 -9.87 -11.37 -9.66
CA GLY A 174 -9.83 -11.17 -8.22
C GLY A 174 -8.84 -10.12 -7.72
N PHE A 175 -8.27 -9.28 -8.59
CA PHE A 175 -7.40 -8.17 -8.21
C PHE A 175 -8.17 -6.83 -8.20
N ARG A 176 -8.08 -6.09 -7.08
CA ARG A 176 -8.83 -4.84 -6.84
C ARG A 176 -7.99 -3.58 -7.03
N GLY A 177 -6.70 -3.63 -6.71
CA GLY A 177 -5.89 -2.43 -6.70
C GLY A 177 -4.51 -2.56 -6.09
N ILE A 178 -3.80 -1.44 -6.03
CA ILE A 178 -2.47 -1.30 -5.44
C ILE A 178 -2.43 -0.09 -4.52
N LEU A 179 -1.78 -0.24 -3.37
CA LEU A 179 -1.40 0.84 -2.48
C LEU A 179 0.11 1.07 -2.57
N ARG A 180 0.53 2.32 -2.72
CA ARG A 180 1.93 2.75 -2.60
C ARG A 180 2.08 3.97 -1.67
N PRO A 181 3.23 4.11 -1.02
CA PRO A 181 3.66 5.37 -0.42
C PRO A 181 3.86 6.46 -1.46
N GLY A 182 3.36 7.67 -1.17
CA GLY A 182 3.73 8.87 -1.91
C GLY A 182 4.96 9.56 -1.32
N VAL A 183 5.13 10.84 -1.68
CA VAL A 183 6.22 11.70 -1.19
C VAL A 183 6.28 11.76 0.34
N ASP A 184 7.50 11.72 0.87
CA ASP A 184 7.89 11.82 2.29
C ASP A 184 7.24 10.80 3.26
N GLY A 185 6.41 9.90 2.73
CA GLY A 185 5.69 8.91 3.51
C GLY A 185 4.43 9.43 4.20
N ASP A 186 4.02 10.69 3.98
CA ASP A 186 2.86 11.34 4.63
C ASP A 186 1.52 11.09 3.91
N LEU A 187 1.59 10.35 2.81
CA LEU A 187 0.42 9.95 2.04
C LEU A 187 0.59 8.57 1.41
N ALA A 188 -0.52 8.00 1.01
CA ALA A 188 -0.59 6.81 0.18
C ALA A 188 -1.33 7.11 -1.14
N GLY A 189 -0.77 6.66 -2.25
CA GLY A 189 -1.47 6.55 -3.52
C GLY A 189 -2.16 5.18 -3.61
N ILE A 190 -3.43 5.18 -3.97
CA ILE A 190 -4.21 3.95 -4.13
C ILE A 190 -4.80 3.91 -5.52
N LEU A 191 -4.35 2.94 -6.32
CA LEU A 191 -4.98 2.58 -7.58
C LEU A 191 -6.11 1.60 -7.31
N SER A 192 -7.32 1.94 -7.74
CA SER A 192 -8.45 1.03 -7.84
C SER A 192 -8.70 0.68 -9.30
N LEU A 193 -8.86 -0.61 -9.60
CA LEU A 193 -9.08 -1.08 -10.98
C LEU A 193 -10.54 -1.00 -11.45
N SER A 194 -11.46 -0.77 -10.52
CA SER A 194 -12.88 -0.54 -10.80
C SER A 194 -13.44 0.59 -9.94
N GLU A 195 -14.51 1.23 -10.42
CA GLU A 195 -15.24 2.25 -9.66
C GLU A 195 -15.88 1.66 -8.40
N GLU A 196 -16.28 0.39 -8.44
CA GLU A 196 -16.81 -0.32 -7.28
C GLU A 196 -15.75 -0.46 -6.19
N SER A 197 -14.54 -0.91 -6.54
CA SER A 197 -13.42 -1.04 -5.60
C SER A 197 -13.02 0.31 -4.99
N GLU A 198 -12.99 1.38 -5.79
CA GLU A 198 -12.72 2.75 -5.31
C GLU A 198 -13.75 3.17 -4.25
N ARG A 199 -15.04 3.02 -4.57
CA ARG A 199 -16.15 3.41 -3.69
C ARG A 199 -16.18 2.61 -2.39
N GLU A 200 -15.98 1.28 -2.47
CA GLU A 200 -15.95 0.42 -1.29
C GLU A 200 -14.79 0.80 -0.37
N LEU A 201 -13.61 1.07 -0.94
CA LEU A 201 -12.45 1.47 -0.15
C LEU A 201 -12.62 2.85 0.48
N LEU A 202 -13.17 3.84 -0.24
CA LEU A 202 -13.50 5.15 0.33
C LEU A 202 -14.46 5.03 1.51
N THR A 203 -15.51 4.23 1.36
CA THR A 203 -16.48 3.96 2.43
C THR A 203 -15.81 3.29 3.63
N ALA A 204 -14.90 2.34 3.37
CA ALA A 204 -14.15 1.66 4.43
C ALA A 204 -13.19 2.59 5.18
N LEU A 205 -12.52 3.50 4.46
CA LEU A 205 -11.63 4.52 5.03
C LEU A 205 -12.40 5.50 5.90
N GLU A 206 -13.50 6.06 5.40
CA GLU A 206 -14.37 6.97 6.16
C GLU A 206 -14.88 6.31 7.46
N ARG A 207 -15.38 5.07 7.35
CA ARG A 207 -15.84 4.31 8.51
C ARG A 207 -14.72 4.05 9.52
N ALA A 208 -13.54 3.61 9.06
CA ALA A 208 -12.42 3.31 9.94
C ALA A 208 -11.87 4.58 10.61
N ALA A 209 -11.82 5.71 9.89
CA ALA A 209 -11.45 7.02 10.42
C ALA A 209 -12.43 7.46 11.53
N GLY A 210 -13.74 7.38 11.27
CA GLY A 210 -14.76 7.73 12.26
C GLY A 210 -14.70 6.86 13.52
N GLN A 211 -14.46 5.55 13.38
CA GLN A 211 -14.26 4.64 14.52
C GLN A 211 -13.01 4.97 15.35
N ALA A 212 -11.98 5.54 14.74
CA ALA A 212 -10.76 5.99 15.41
C ALA A 212 -10.86 7.44 15.94
N GLY A 213 -11.99 8.12 15.73
CA GLY A 213 -12.17 9.52 16.12
C GLY A 213 -11.36 10.51 15.28
N LEU A 214 -10.99 10.14 14.05
CA LEU A 214 -10.35 11.02 13.08
C LEU A 214 -11.40 11.76 12.25
N ASP A 215 -11.14 13.02 11.94
CA ASP A 215 -11.94 13.74 10.93
C ASP A 215 -11.64 13.13 9.54
N TRP A 216 -12.68 12.91 8.72
CA TRP A 216 -12.56 12.44 7.34
C TRP A 216 -13.03 13.52 6.38
N MET A 217 -12.18 13.89 5.42
CA MET A 217 -12.49 14.98 4.49
C MET A 217 -12.02 14.68 3.06
N PRO A 218 -12.91 14.61 2.08
CA PRO A 218 -12.56 14.68 0.67
C PRO A 218 -12.10 16.10 0.33
N LEU A 219 -10.97 16.24 -0.35
CA LEU A 219 -10.36 17.51 -0.72
C LEU A 219 -10.06 17.56 -2.23
N THR A 220 -10.06 18.77 -2.78
CA THR A 220 -9.42 19.03 -4.08
C THR A 220 -7.92 18.84 -3.97
N GLU A 221 -7.23 18.63 -5.09
CA GLU A 221 -5.78 18.43 -5.09
C GLU A 221 -5.01 19.60 -4.46
N ASP A 222 -5.43 20.84 -4.69
CA ASP A 222 -4.83 22.04 -4.10
C ASP A 222 -5.03 22.12 -2.58
N ALA A 223 -6.24 21.80 -2.11
CA ALA A 223 -6.55 21.79 -0.68
C ALA A 223 -5.82 20.65 0.03
N PHE A 224 -5.70 19.48 -0.61
CA PHE A 224 -4.94 18.34 -0.12
C PHE A 224 -3.45 18.67 0.05
N ALA A 225 -2.82 19.32 -0.95
CA ALA A 225 -1.43 19.78 -0.86
C ALA A 225 -1.20 20.78 0.28
N THR A 226 -2.16 21.69 0.47
CA THR A 226 -2.10 22.68 1.55
C THR A 226 -2.22 22.01 2.92
N ALA A 227 -3.12 21.04 3.07
CA ALA A 227 -3.34 20.31 4.30
C ALA A 227 -2.09 19.51 4.74
N LEU A 228 -1.39 18.89 3.79
CA LEU A 228 -0.15 18.14 4.08
C LEU A 228 1.06 19.04 4.41
N SER A 229 1.02 20.31 4.03
CA SER A 229 2.12 21.26 4.28
C SER A 229 2.01 21.99 5.64
N SER A 230 0.94 21.73 6.39
CA SER A 230 0.55 22.49 7.60
C SER A 230 0.88 21.75 8.88
#